data_AF-A0A3N0Z677-F1
#
_entry.id   AF-A0A3N0Z677-F1
#
_cell.length_a   1.000
_cell.length_b   1.000
_cell.length_c   1.000
_cell.angle_alpha   90.00
_cell.angle_beta   90.00
_cell.angle_gamma   90.00
#
_symmetry.space_group_name_H-M   'P 1'
#
loop_
_entity.id
_entity.type
_entity.pdbx_description
1 polymer ?
#
loop_
_entity_poly.entity_id
_entity_poly.type
_entity_poly.pdbx_seq_one_letter_code
_entity_poly.pdbx_strand_id
1 'polypeptide(L)'
;RAIAMHAAARRTLMLQQLREGLQLYRLVDIMEKNQQVCRGLFVFEGGNDQVDSHYIVSHLDPQMSESGTLKHIKEMQILNNFQDFLLELEDGDSVDEEALSVSKVMQWLSGQAHRHMLLSEKQAFKITVLFDHTCMERMPDHRICYPVVSACTQTITFPTAHLTSLNEFKENMKIAVQQGAYFYRV
;
A
#
# COMPACT_ATOMS: atom_id res chain seq x y z
N ARG A 1 1.47 -25.66 3.95
CA ARG A 1 1.93 -26.10 2.61
C ARG A 1 0.83 -26.76 1.76
N ALA A 2 0.20 -27.85 2.19
CA ALA A 2 -0.85 -28.54 1.40
C ALA A 2 -2.10 -27.68 1.12
N ILE A 3 -2.56 -26.87 2.09
CA ILE A 3 -3.71 -25.96 1.92
C ILE A 3 -3.42 -24.86 0.89
N ALA A 4 -2.22 -24.27 0.94
CA ALA A 4 -1.78 -23.25 -0.02
C ALA A 4 -1.64 -23.84 -1.44
N MET A 5 -1.11 -25.06 -1.57
CA MET A 5 -1.03 -25.78 -2.85
C MET A 5 -2.42 -26.12 -3.40
N HIS A 6 -3.35 -26.58 -2.56
CA HIS A 6 -4.71 -26.91 -2.97
C HIS A 6 -5.50 -25.67 -3.41
N ALA A 7 -5.37 -24.55 -2.70
CA ALA A 7 -5.97 -23.28 -3.08
C ALA A 7 -5.36 -22.72 -4.38
N ALA A 8 -4.05 -22.86 -4.58
CA ALA A 8 -3.39 -22.51 -5.82
C ALA A 8 -3.87 -23.38 -7.00
N ALA A 9 -3.93 -24.70 -6.84
CA ALA A 9 -4.36 -25.63 -7.88
C ALA A 9 -5.80 -25.37 -8.36
N ARG A 10 -6.74 -25.11 -7.44
CA ARG A 10 -8.12 -24.73 -7.80
C ARG A 10 -8.18 -23.44 -8.61
N ARG A 11 -7.41 -22.43 -8.21
CA ARG A 11 -7.34 -21.15 -8.96
C ARG A 11 -6.68 -21.33 -10.33
N THR A 12 -5.63 -22.15 -10.43
CA THR A 12 -4.97 -22.46 -11.70
C THR A 12 -5.95 -23.08 -12.70
N LEU A 13 -6.79 -24.03 -12.27
CA LEU A 13 -7.80 -24.62 -13.16
C LEU A 13 -8.80 -23.58 -13.65
N MET A 14 -9.35 -22.75 -12.76
CA MET A 14 -10.30 -21.70 -13.14
C MET A 14 -9.67 -20.67 -14.08
N LEU A 15 -8.43 -20.25 -13.80
CA LEU A 15 -7.69 -19.31 -14.65
C LEU A 15 -7.36 -19.92 -16.02
N GLN A 16 -7.06 -21.22 -16.06
CA GLN A 16 -6.84 -21.93 -17.30
C GLN A 16 -8.12 -22.00 -18.14
N GLN A 17 -9.26 -22.34 -17.53
CA GLN A 17 -10.55 -22.35 -18.22
C GLN A 17 -10.95 -20.97 -18.73
N LEU A 18 -10.71 -19.92 -17.93
CA LEU A 18 -10.93 -18.54 -18.37
C LEU A 18 -10.04 -18.19 -19.57
N ARG A 19 -8.74 -18.55 -19.52
CA ARG A 19 -7.80 -18.33 -20.63
C ARG A 19 -8.23 -19.09 -21.89
N GLU A 20 -8.64 -20.34 -21.76
CA GLU A 20 -9.14 -21.16 -22.87
C GLU A 20 -10.39 -20.53 -23.49
N GLY A 21 -11.33 -20.07 -22.67
CA GLY A 21 -12.52 -19.33 -23.13
C GLY A 21 -12.16 -18.06 -23.90
N LEU A 22 -11.21 -17.26 -23.41
CA LEU A 22 -10.72 -16.08 -24.12
C LEU A 22 -10.00 -16.45 -25.44
N GLN A 23 -9.24 -17.55 -25.44
CA GLN A 23 -8.49 -18.01 -26.62
C GLN A 23 -9.43 -18.47 -27.75
N LEU A 24 -10.58 -19.06 -27.44
CA LEU A 24 -11.58 -19.46 -28.45
C LEU A 24 -12.02 -18.29 -29.34
N TYR A 25 -12.05 -17.08 -28.78
CA TYR A 25 -12.38 -15.84 -29.49
C TYR A 25 -11.14 -15.06 -29.94
N ARG A 26 -9.95 -15.66 -29.82
CA ARG A 26 -8.63 -15.04 -30.10
C ARG A 26 -8.35 -13.78 -29.27
N LEU A 27 -9.05 -13.61 -28.15
CA LEU A 27 -8.90 -12.43 -27.30
C LEU A 27 -7.54 -12.42 -26.61
N VAL A 28 -6.96 -13.57 -26.27
CA VAL A 28 -5.61 -13.66 -25.70
C VAL A 28 -4.59 -13.04 -26.66
N ASP A 29 -4.59 -13.42 -27.94
CA ASP A 29 -3.69 -12.87 -28.95
C ASP A 29 -3.84 -11.34 -29.10
N ILE A 30 -5.09 -10.85 -29.01
CA ILE A 30 -5.41 -9.41 -29.11
C ILE A 30 -4.90 -8.68 -27.87
N MET A 31 -5.12 -9.22 -26.67
CA MET A 31 -4.67 -8.67 -25.40
C MET A 31 -3.15 -8.63 -25.31
N GLU A 32 -2.45 -9.67 -25.77
CA GLU A 32 -0.98 -9.70 -25.80
C GLU A 32 -0.41 -8.64 -26.74
N LYS A 33 -1.05 -8.41 -27.90
CA LYS A 33 -0.60 -7.41 -28.88
C LYS A 33 -0.98 -5.97 -28.53
N ASN A 34 -2.10 -5.78 -27.82
CA ASN A 34 -2.70 -4.46 -27.56
C ASN A 34 -2.88 -4.22 -26.06
N GLN A 35 -1.88 -4.58 -25.24
CA GLN A 35 -2.00 -4.56 -23.78
C GLN A 35 -2.54 -3.24 -23.23
N GLN A 36 -2.03 -2.10 -23.70
CA GLN A 36 -2.46 -0.79 -23.21
C GLN A 36 -3.92 -0.49 -23.54
N VAL A 37 -4.38 -0.81 -24.75
CA VAL A 37 -5.78 -0.60 -25.16
C VAL A 37 -6.72 -1.55 -24.42
N CYS A 38 -6.31 -2.81 -24.25
CA CYS A 38 -7.12 -3.80 -23.56
C CYS A 38 -7.17 -3.55 -22.04
N ARG A 39 -6.15 -2.92 -21.45
CA ARG A 39 -6.11 -2.60 -20.03
C ARG A 39 -7.35 -1.81 -19.60
N GLY A 40 -7.73 -0.78 -20.35
CA GLY A 40 -8.93 0.03 -20.11
C GLY A 40 -10.27 -0.70 -20.22
N LEU A 41 -10.30 -1.94 -20.76
CA LEU A 41 -11.50 -2.78 -20.79
C LEU A 41 -11.69 -3.58 -19.49
N PHE A 42 -10.59 -3.85 -18.77
CA PHE A 42 -10.58 -4.62 -17.52
C PHE A 42 -10.37 -3.74 -16.29
N VAL A 43 -9.83 -2.54 -16.51
CA VAL A 43 -9.60 -1.51 -15.50
C VAL A 43 -10.38 -0.29 -15.96
N PHE A 44 -11.29 0.21 -15.11
CA PHE A 44 -12.10 1.37 -15.46
C PHE A 44 -11.20 2.63 -15.55
N GLU A 45 -10.86 3.05 -16.77
CA GLU A 45 -10.04 4.25 -17.03
C GLU A 45 -10.88 5.55 -17.14
N GLY A 46 -12.21 5.45 -17.07
CA GLY A 46 -13.15 6.57 -17.27
C GLY A 46 -13.36 7.49 -16.05
N GLY A 47 -12.73 7.19 -14.92
CA GLY A 47 -12.66 8.04 -13.74
C GLY A 47 -11.21 8.12 -13.29
N ASN A 48 -10.79 9.24 -12.71
CA ASN A 48 -9.47 9.36 -12.09
C ASN A 48 -9.41 8.48 -10.83
N ASP A 49 -9.41 7.16 -11.02
CA ASP A 49 -9.49 6.13 -9.98
C ASP A 49 -8.09 5.77 -9.44
N GLN A 50 -7.07 6.53 -9.87
CA GLN A 50 -5.78 6.57 -9.21
C GLN A 50 -5.98 7.08 -7.79
N VAL A 51 -5.35 6.38 -6.84
CA VAL A 51 -5.40 6.77 -5.43
C VAL A 51 -4.59 8.05 -5.27
N ASP A 52 -5.22 9.10 -4.77
CA ASP A 52 -4.56 10.36 -4.41
C ASP A 52 -4.16 10.36 -2.93
N SER A 53 -3.32 11.31 -2.54
CA SER A 53 -2.87 11.46 -1.15
C SER A 53 -4.07 11.60 -0.20
N HIS A 54 -5.08 12.36 -0.61
CA HIS A 54 -6.29 12.61 0.17
C HIS A 54 -7.09 11.33 0.46
N TYR A 55 -7.17 10.41 -0.49
CA TYR A 55 -7.85 9.13 -0.30
C TYR A 55 -7.16 8.32 0.79
N ILE A 56 -5.83 8.21 0.79
CA ILE A 56 -5.12 7.48 1.86
C ILE A 56 -5.35 8.18 3.21
N VAL A 57 -5.12 9.50 3.28
CA VAL A 57 -5.22 10.28 4.52
C VAL A 57 -6.62 10.21 5.13
N SER A 58 -7.68 10.32 4.32
CA SER A 58 -9.06 10.28 4.80
C SER A 58 -9.50 8.91 5.36
N HIS A 59 -8.78 7.84 5.04
CA HIS A 59 -9.06 6.49 5.56
C HIS A 59 -8.12 6.06 6.68
N LEU A 60 -7.17 6.90 7.12
CA LEU A 60 -6.37 6.63 8.30
C LEU A 60 -7.24 6.59 9.56
N ASP A 61 -7.02 5.58 10.39
CA ASP A 61 -7.66 5.38 11.68
C ASP A 61 -6.59 5.24 12.77
N PRO A 62 -5.96 6.35 13.21
CA PRO A 62 -4.83 6.31 14.12
C PRO A 62 -5.26 6.02 15.56
N GLN A 63 -4.60 5.03 16.16
CA GLN A 63 -4.75 4.69 17.57
C GLN A 63 -3.79 5.55 18.40
N MET A 64 -4.23 6.78 18.68
CA MET A 64 -3.43 7.80 19.35
C MET A 64 -3.31 7.55 20.85
N SER A 65 -2.17 7.92 21.42
CA SER A 65 -1.99 8.10 22.85
C SER A 65 -2.85 9.27 23.36
N GLU A 66 -3.02 9.33 24.69
CA GLU A 66 -3.76 10.40 25.36
C GLU A 66 -3.26 11.80 24.96
N SER A 67 -4.20 12.68 24.61
CA SER A 67 -3.92 14.05 24.20
C SER A 67 -3.14 14.82 25.26
N GLY A 68 -2.16 15.62 24.82
CA GLY A 68 -1.28 16.39 25.70
C GLY A 68 -0.04 15.64 26.19
N THR A 69 0.08 14.33 25.92
CA THR A 69 1.30 13.58 26.21
C THR A 69 2.40 13.82 25.18
N LEU A 70 3.67 13.64 25.57
CA LEU A 70 4.80 13.66 24.62
C LEU A 70 4.67 12.58 23.54
N LYS A 71 4.04 11.44 23.87
CA LYS A 71 3.74 10.39 22.90
C LYS A 71 2.78 10.91 21.84
N HIS A 72 1.67 11.53 22.24
CA HIS A 72 0.70 12.11 21.32
C HIS A 72 1.30 13.16 20.38
N ILE A 73 2.18 14.03 20.88
CA ILE A 73 2.87 15.03 20.06
C ILE A 73 3.72 14.37 18.97
N LYS A 74 4.48 13.32 19.31
CA LYS A 74 5.29 12.56 18.34
C LYS A 74 4.42 11.83 17.31
N GLU A 75 3.33 11.23 17.75
CA GLU A 75 2.39 10.53 16.86
C GLU A 75 1.76 11.48 15.84
N MET A 76 1.32 12.67 16.29
CA MET A 76 0.83 13.72 15.39
C MET A 76 1.90 14.17 14.38
N GLN A 77 3.15 14.34 14.83
CA GLN A 77 4.24 14.71 13.94
C GLN A 77 4.47 13.64 12.85
N ILE A 78 4.40 12.36 13.20
CA ILE A 78 4.51 11.26 12.25
C ILE A 78 3.37 11.28 11.23
N LEU A 79 2.13 11.51 11.68
CA LEU A 79 0.98 11.62 10.77
C LEU A 79 1.12 12.81 9.81
N ASN A 80 1.56 13.96 10.29
CA ASN A 80 1.81 15.14 9.46
C ASN A 80 2.92 14.85 8.43
N ASN A 81 4.04 14.27 8.87
CA ASN A 81 5.12 13.87 7.96
C ASN A 81 4.64 12.86 6.91
N PHE A 82 3.72 11.95 7.28
CA PHE A 82 3.15 10.99 6.33
C PHE A 82 2.26 11.66 5.29
N GLN A 83 1.44 12.61 5.70
CA GLN A 83 0.64 13.42 4.80
C GLN A 83 1.52 14.24 3.85
N ASP A 84 2.53 14.95 4.37
CA ASP A 84 3.48 15.73 3.56
C ASP A 84 4.22 14.85 2.55
N PHE A 85 4.65 13.65 2.98
CA PHE A 85 5.27 12.67 2.09
C PHE A 85 4.36 12.23 0.95
N LEU A 86 3.09 11.93 1.24
CA LEU A 86 2.13 11.53 0.20
C LEU A 86 1.83 12.65 -0.79
N LEU A 87 1.71 13.89 -0.30
CA LEU A 87 1.50 15.07 -1.15
C LEU A 87 2.69 15.28 -2.09
N GLU A 88 3.92 15.18 -1.58
CA GLU A 88 5.12 15.30 -2.42
C GLU A 88 5.24 14.20 -3.49
N LEU A 89 4.74 12.99 -3.21
CA LEU A 89 4.66 11.93 -4.22
C LEU A 89 3.62 12.20 -5.30
N GLU A 90 2.59 12.99 -4.99
CA GLU A 90 1.54 13.38 -5.94
C GLU A 90 1.99 14.54 -6.83
N ASP A 91 2.72 15.50 -6.27
CA ASP A 91 3.28 16.67 -6.98
C ASP A 91 4.56 16.33 -7.77
N GLY A 92 5.14 15.14 -7.58
CA GLY A 92 6.37 14.73 -8.24
C GLY A 92 6.15 14.34 -9.71
N ASP A 93 6.78 15.07 -10.64
CA ASP A 93 6.87 14.69 -12.05
C ASP A 93 7.78 13.46 -12.23
N SER A 94 7.26 12.25 -11.97
CA SER A 94 8.03 11.03 -12.21
C SER A 94 7.97 10.63 -13.68
N VAL A 95 9.00 10.99 -14.45
CA VAL A 95 9.29 10.43 -15.79
C VAL A 95 9.79 8.97 -15.73
N ASP A 96 10.01 8.44 -14.52
CA ASP A 96 10.52 7.10 -14.24
C ASP A 96 9.41 6.18 -13.73
N GLU A 97 9.12 5.09 -14.45
CA GLU A 97 8.10 4.07 -14.08
C GLU A 97 8.44 3.37 -12.75
N GLU A 98 9.71 3.34 -12.34
CA GLU A 98 10.15 2.72 -11.09
C GLU A 98 10.00 3.65 -9.89
N ALA A 99 9.74 4.94 -10.11
CA ALA A 99 9.56 5.93 -9.04
C ALA A 99 8.43 5.54 -8.08
N LEU A 100 8.64 5.88 -6.80
CA LEU A 100 7.62 5.68 -5.78
C LEU A 100 6.42 6.59 -6.08
N SER A 101 5.21 6.08 -5.91
CA SER A 101 3.97 6.82 -6.15
C SER A 101 2.95 6.54 -5.06
N VAL A 102 1.94 7.40 -4.94
CA VAL A 102 0.84 7.23 -3.98
C VAL A 102 0.17 5.86 -4.15
N SER A 103 -0.08 5.44 -5.40
CA SER A 103 -0.62 4.11 -5.71
C SER A 103 0.26 2.96 -5.21
N LYS A 104 1.60 3.08 -5.28
CA LYS A 104 2.54 2.08 -4.72
C LYS A 104 2.48 2.05 -3.19
N VAL A 105 2.32 3.20 -2.53
CA VAL A 105 2.13 3.27 -1.07
C VAL A 105 0.81 2.61 -0.66
N MET A 106 -0.29 2.90 -1.36
CA MET A 106 -1.59 2.25 -1.12
C MET A 106 -1.50 0.73 -1.31
N GLN A 107 -0.85 0.28 -2.38
CA GLN A 107 -0.61 -1.14 -2.66
C GLN A 107 0.16 -1.83 -1.54
N TRP A 108 1.17 -1.15 -0.98
CA TRP A 108 1.92 -1.67 0.15
C TRP A 108 1.05 -1.76 1.41
N LEU A 109 0.28 -0.71 1.73
CA LEU A 109 -0.59 -0.63 2.90
C LEU A 109 -1.73 -1.65 2.91
N SER A 110 -2.34 -1.91 1.75
CA SER A 110 -3.63 -2.59 1.64
C SER A 110 -3.63 -3.82 0.74
N GLY A 111 -2.57 -4.01 -0.07
CA GLY A 111 -2.58 -5.02 -1.13
C GLY A 111 -3.32 -4.59 -2.39
N GLN A 112 -3.82 -3.35 -2.48
CA GLN A 112 -4.49 -2.79 -3.66
C GLN A 112 -3.98 -1.39 -4.00
N ALA A 113 -3.65 -1.14 -5.26
CA ALA A 113 -3.13 0.16 -5.72
C ALA A 113 -4.23 1.18 -6.08
N HIS A 114 -5.49 0.74 -6.13
CA HIS A 114 -6.63 1.49 -6.66
C HIS A 114 -7.66 1.80 -5.58
N ARG A 115 -8.49 2.82 -5.83
CA ARG A 115 -9.65 3.10 -4.99
C ARG A 115 -10.62 1.92 -5.04
N HIS A 116 -11.31 1.66 -3.94
CA HIS A 116 -12.39 0.68 -3.94
C HIS A 116 -13.48 1.11 -4.92
N MET A 117 -14.10 0.20 -5.68
CA MET A 117 -15.14 0.62 -6.65
C MET A 117 -16.48 0.90 -5.97
N LEU A 118 -16.89 0.04 -5.03
CA LEU A 118 -18.19 0.16 -4.38
C LEU A 118 -18.16 1.20 -3.26
N LEU A 119 -19.21 2.03 -3.17
CA LEU A 119 -19.35 3.03 -2.11
C LEU A 119 -19.32 2.40 -0.71
N SER A 120 -19.94 1.22 -0.54
CA SER A 120 -19.92 0.48 0.72
C SER A 120 -18.51 0.03 1.12
N GLU A 121 -17.71 -0.42 0.16
CA GLU A 121 -16.31 -0.79 0.39
C GLU A 121 -15.47 0.44 0.72
N LYS A 122 -15.65 1.56 0.00
CA LYS A 122 -14.99 2.83 0.33
C LYS A 122 -15.29 3.27 1.78
N GLN A 123 -16.55 3.21 2.20
CA GLN A 123 -16.95 3.62 3.55
C GLN A 123 -16.43 2.69 4.65
N ALA A 124 -16.34 1.39 4.37
CA ALA A 124 -15.85 0.39 5.32
C ALA A 124 -14.32 0.34 5.39
N PHE A 125 -13.62 0.81 4.35
CA PHE A 125 -12.17 0.79 4.28
C PHE A 125 -11.56 1.69 5.35
N LYS A 126 -10.58 1.15 6.10
CA LYS A 126 -9.83 1.88 7.13
C LYS A 126 -8.41 1.34 7.19
N ILE A 127 -7.46 2.25 7.37
CA ILE A 127 -6.07 1.91 7.58
C ILE A 127 -5.75 2.19 9.04
N THR A 128 -5.68 1.15 9.86
CA THR A 128 -5.34 1.30 11.27
C THR A 128 -3.87 1.73 11.39
N VAL A 129 -3.63 2.85 12.08
CA VAL A 129 -2.27 3.34 12.34
C VAL A 129 -1.92 3.13 13.80
N LEU A 130 -0.83 2.39 14.04
CA LEU A 130 -0.27 2.11 15.36
C LEU A 130 1.08 2.79 15.51
N PHE A 131 1.48 3.01 16.76
CA PHE A 131 2.73 3.68 17.09
C PHE A 131 3.53 2.85 18.09
N ASP A 132 4.73 2.46 17.69
CA ASP A 132 5.63 1.71 18.55
C ASP A 132 6.61 2.66 19.25
N HIS A 133 6.38 2.83 20.55
CA HIS A 133 7.21 3.66 21.43
C HIS A 133 8.29 2.89 22.17
N THR A 134 8.36 1.56 22.00
CA THR A 134 9.15 0.68 22.88
C THR A 134 10.24 -0.06 22.12
N CYS A 135 10.54 0.29 20.86
CA CYS A 135 11.60 -0.35 20.10
C CYS A 135 12.96 -0.30 20.82
N MET A 136 13.29 0.82 21.46
CA MET A 136 14.54 1.00 22.24
C MET A 136 14.56 0.17 23.53
N GLU A 137 13.39 -0.14 24.09
CA GLU A 137 13.29 -1.03 25.27
C GLU A 137 13.49 -2.50 24.85
N ARG A 138 12.94 -2.89 23.70
CA ARG A 138 13.02 -4.26 23.20
C ARG A 138 14.38 -4.60 22.59
N MET A 139 15.04 -3.65 21.94
CA MET A 139 16.35 -3.84 21.31
C MET A 139 17.21 -2.58 21.46
N PRO A 140 17.89 -2.35 22.58
CA PRO A 140 18.58 -1.07 22.86
C PRO A 140 19.63 -0.64 21.81
N ASP A 141 20.29 -1.60 21.15
CA ASP A 141 21.43 -1.32 20.25
C ASP A 141 21.06 -1.17 18.77
N HIS A 142 19.77 -1.23 18.40
CA HIS A 142 19.36 -1.02 17.01
C HIS A 142 19.53 0.44 16.58
N ARG A 143 19.77 0.65 15.29
CA ARG A 143 20.01 1.98 14.71
C ARG A 143 18.80 2.58 14.00
N ILE A 144 17.90 1.74 13.51
CA ILE A 144 16.73 2.14 12.74
C ILE A 144 15.67 1.05 12.84
N CYS A 145 14.40 1.45 12.86
CA CYS A 145 13.27 0.57 12.57
C CYS A 145 12.56 1.08 11.33
N TYR A 146 12.06 0.16 10.51
CA TYR A 146 11.14 0.48 9.42
C TYR A 146 9.69 0.30 9.89
N PRO A 147 8.73 1.07 9.34
CA PRO A 147 7.33 0.80 9.57
C PRO A 147 6.97 -0.62 9.11
N VAL A 148 6.09 -1.25 9.87
CA VAL A 148 5.63 -2.62 9.60
C VAL A 148 4.20 -2.56 9.12
N VAL A 149 3.90 -3.28 8.05
CA VAL A 149 2.56 -3.32 7.45
C VAL A 149 2.01 -4.74 7.45
N SER A 150 0.74 -4.86 7.82
CA SER A 150 -0.08 -6.04 7.59
C SER A 150 -1.20 -5.66 6.63
N ALA A 151 -1.01 -5.95 5.34
CA ALA A 151 -1.99 -5.63 4.30
C ALA A 151 -3.34 -6.35 4.53
N CYS A 152 -3.33 -7.57 5.06
CA CYS A 152 -4.54 -8.33 5.35
C CYS A 152 -5.44 -7.67 6.41
N THR A 153 -4.82 -6.98 7.38
CA THR A 153 -5.55 -6.26 8.44
C THR A 153 -5.55 -4.75 8.21
N GLN A 154 -5.00 -4.29 7.08
CA GLN A 154 -4.87 -2.87 6.72
C GLN A 154 -4.23 -2.06 7.86
N THR A 155 -3.18 -2.61 8.49
CA THR A 155 -2.54 -2.02 9.66
C THR A 155 -1.11 -1.61 9.33
N ILE A 156 -0.74 -0.38 9.67
CA ILE A 156 0.64 0.10 9.66
C ILE A 156 1.07 0.45 11.09
N THR A 157 2.30 0.08 11.47
CA THR A 157 2.90 0.46 12.74
C THR A 157 4.14 1.31 12.49
N PHE A 158 4.15 2.55 13.00
CA PHE A 158 5.27 3.47 12.89
C PHE A 158 6.18 3.42 14.13
N PRO A 159 7.51 3.23 13.96
CA PRO A 159 8.46 3.31 15.06
C PRO A 159 8.75 4.76 15.46
N THR A 160 8.27 5.19 16.61
CA THR A 160 8.27 6.63 16.97
C THR A 160 9.63 7.21 17.33
N ALA A 161 10.62 6.34 17.61
CA ALA A 161 11.98 6.77 17.95
C ALA A 161 12.81 7.23 16.74
N HIS A 162 12.45 6.81 15.52
CA HIS A 162 13.30 6.93 14.31
C HIS A 162 12.68 7.75 13.17
N LEU A 163 11.53 8.37 13.44
CA LEU A 163 10.73 9.12 12.46
C LEU A 163 10.55 10.58 12.88
N THR A 164 11.57 11.13 13.54
CA THR A 164 11.51 12.41 14.25
C THR A 164 11.64 13.65 13.35
N SER A 165 12.22 13.49 12.16
CA SER A 165 12.31 14.56 11.15
C SER A 165 11.66 14.12 9.84
N LEU A 166 11.21 15.09 9.05
CA LEU A 166 10.61 14.82 7.74
C LEU A 166 11.58 14.07 6.80
N ASN A 167 12.87 14.41 6.82
CA ASN A 167 13.86 13.75 5.96
C ASN A 167 14.09 12.29 6.38
N GLU A 168 14.25 12.02 7.68
CA GLU A 168 14.34 10.64 8.19
C GLU A 168 13.08 9.84 7.84
N PHE A 169 11.92 10.45 8.02
CA PHE A 169 10.64 9.84 7.69
C PHE A 169 10.57 9.44 6.21
N LYS A 170 10.92 10.36 5.30
CA LYS A 170 10.88 10.14 3.84
C LYS A 170 11.82 9.01 3.42
N GLU A 171 13.07 9.04 3.85
CA GLU A 171 14.05 8.01 3.46
C GLU A 171 13.64 6.64 4.02
N ASN A 172 13.15 6.61 5.26
CA ASN A 172 12.66 5.38 5.87
C ASN A 172 11.45 4.80 5.12
N MET A 173 10.47 5.64 4.78
CA MET A 173 9.29 5.25 4.00
C MET A 173 9.66 4.76 2.59
N LYS A 174 10.54 5.46 1.88
CA LYS A 174 11.00 5.03 0.55
C LYS A 174 11.57 3.62 0.60
N ILE A 175 12.50 3.37 1.53
CA ILE A 175 13.12 2.05 1.69
C ILE A 175 12.07 1.01 2.09
N ALA A 176 11.22 1.33 3.07
CA ALA A 176 10.19 0.40 3.57
C ALA A 176 9.21 -0.03 2.47
N VAL A 177 8.73 0.91 1.67
CA VAL A 177 7.81 0.61 0.57
C VAL A 177 8.53 -0.14 -0.54
N GLN A 178 9.72 0.30 -0.97
CA GLN A 178 10.44 -0.35 -2.06
C GLN A 178 10.86 -1.78 -1.71
N GLN A 179 11.29 -2.05 -0.48
CA GLN A 179 11.74 -3.38 -0.07
C GLN A 179 10.58 -4.25 0.45
N GLY A 180 9.53 -3.64 1.00
CA GLY A 180 8.38 -4.33 1.59
C GLY A 180 7.19 -4.55 0.64
N ALA A 181 7.11 -3.84 -0.49
CA ALA A 181 6.03 -4.01 -1.48
C ALA A 181 6.14 -5.31 -2.28
N TYR A 182 7.31 -5.96 -2.28
CA TYR A 182 7.48 -7.26 -2.91
C TYR A 182 6.92 -8.35 -2.00
N PHE A 183 5.73 -8.85 -2.34
CA PHE A 183 5.21 -10.11 -1.79
C PHE A 183 6.05 -11.27 -2.32
N TYR A 184 7.28 -11.44 -1.83
CA TYR A 184 8.01 -12.68 -2.02
C TYR A 184 7.16 -13.77 -1.37
N ARG A 185 6.54 -14.59 -2.22
CA ARG A 185 5.77 -15.77 -1.80
C ARG A 185 6.67 -16.65 -0.91
N VAL A 186 6.34 -16.76 0.37
CA VAL A 186 6.86 -17.80 1.26
C VAL A 186 6.05 -19.09 1.08
#